data_AF-A0A3D4D2J9-F1
#
_entry.id   AF-A0A3D4D2J9-F1
#
_cell.length_a   1.000
_cell.length_b   1.000
_cell.length_c   1.000
_cell.angle_alpha   90.00
_cell.angle_beta   90.00
_cell.angle_gamma   90.00
#
_symmetry.space_group_name_H-M   'P 1'
#
loop_
_entity.id
_entity.type
_entity.pdbx_description
1 polymer ?
#
loop_
_entity_poly.entity_id
_entity_poly.type
_entity_poly.pdbx_seq_one_letter_code
_entity_poly.pdbx_strand_id
1 'polypeptide(L)'
;MVYFRLLGRLVLRLFLYLGELASLVGQICESLLQGRKRWRQFFEQIVEIGYRSQAVVVITGAFTGAVLATQALFQFALVDMETMGGVIVSVGMMRELGPTITGLMLAGRVGSSMA
;
A
#
# COMPACT_ATOMS: atom_id res chain seq x y z
N MET A 1 38.34 -10.69 12.42
CA MET A 1 37.94 -11.50 11.24
C MET A 1 36.51 -12.07 11.28
N VAL A 2 35.93 -12.36 12.45
CA VAL A 2 34.56 -12.93 12.55
C VAL A 2 33.47 -11.96 12.04
N TYR A 3 33.56 -10.66 12.38
CA TYR A 3 32.61 -9.64 11.95
C TYR A 3 32.52 -9.49 10.42
N PHE A 4 33.67 -9.51 9.71
CA PHE A 4 33.70 -9.44 8.24
C PHE A 4 33.06 -10.68 7.58
N ARG A 5 33.23 -11.88 8.18
CA ARG A 5 32.61 -13.12 7.70
C ARG A 5 31.10 -13.21 7.98
N LEU A 6 30.62 -12.55 9.03
CA LEU A 6 29.18 -12.44 9.31
C LEU A 6 28.52 -11.45 8.36
N LEU A 7 29.14 -10.29 8.15
CA LEU A 7 28.67 -9.27 7.22
C LEU A 7 28.62 -9.82 5.79
N GLY A 8 29.69 -10.47 5.32
CA GLY A 8 29.73 -11.05 3.97
C GLY A 8 28.66 -12.13 3.76
N ARG A 9 28.36 -12.95 4.77
CA ARG A 9 27.28 -13.95 4.69
C ARG A 9 25.90 -13.32 4.63
N LEU A 10 25.66 -12.24 5.37
CA LEU A 10 24.38 -11.54 5.36
C LEU A 10 24.13 -10.87 4.01
N VAL A 11 25.13 -10.18 3.47
CA VAL A 11 25.06 -9.52 2.16
C VAL A 11 24.80 -10.55 1.05
N LEU A 12 25.56 -11.64 1.01
CA LEU A 12 25.36 -12.70 0.01
C LEU A 12 23.97 -13.34 0.12
N ARG A 13 23.45 -13.57 1.34
CA ARG A 13 22.08 -14.08 1.54
C ARG A 13 21.02 -13.12 1.03
N LEU A 14 21.20 -11.81 1.26
CA LEU A 14 20.30 -10.79 0.73
C LEU A 14 20.25 -10.81 -0.79
N PHE A 15 21.42 -10.85 -1.45
CA PHE A 15 21.50 -10.91 -2.91
C PHE A 15 20.89 -12.20 -3.48
N LEU A 16 21.13 -13.35 -2.85
CA LEU A 16 20.52 -14.61 -3.28
C LEU A 16 18.99 -14.56 -3.16
N TYR A 17 18.48 -14.07 -2.03
CA TYR A 17 17.04 -13.93 -1.82
C TYR A 17 16.37 -12.97 -2.82
N LEU A 18 17.01 -11.83 -3.10
CA LEU A 18 16.57 -10.90 -4.15
C LEU A 18 16.58 -11.55 -5.53
N GLY A 19 17.57 -12.39 -5.84
CA GLY A 19 17.66 -13.13 -7.09
C GLY A 19 16.54 -14.18 -7.24
N GLU A 20 16.25 -14.92 -6.18
CA GLU A 20 15.13 -15.87 -6.15
C GLU A 20 13.78 -15.17 -6.34
N LEU A 21 13.57 -14.03 -5.67
CA LEU A 21 12.37 -13.20 -5.86
C LEU A 21 12.25 -12.67 -7.28
N ALA A 22 13.34 -12.18 -7.88
CA ALA A 22 13.34 -11.69 -9.26
C ALA A 22 13.00 -12.81 -10.26
N SER A 23 13.54 -14.02 -10.05
CA SER A 23 13.20 -15.19 -10.86
C SER A 23 11.72 -15.57 -10.73
N LEU A 24 11.17 -15.55 -9.51
CA LEU A 24 9.75 -15.83 -9.27
C LEU A 24 8.85 -14.82 -9.99
N VAL A 25 9.18 -13.54 -9.94
CA VAL A 25 8.43 -12.49 -10.66
C VAL A 25 8.49 -12.72 -12.18
N GLY A 26 9.66 -13.07 -12.71
CA GLY A 26 9.81 -13.43 -14.14
C GLY A 26 8.90 -14.58 -14.55
N GLN A 27 8.89 -15.67 -13.77
CA GLN A 27 8.04 -16.84 -14.01
C GLN A 27 6.55 -16.53 -13.93
N ILE A 28 6.13 -15.64 -13.01
CA ILE A 28 4.75 -15.17 -12.90
C ILE A 28 4.35 -14.38 -14.16
N CYS A 29 5.21 -13.48 -14.65
CA CYS A 29 4.95 -12.71 -15.86
C CYS A 29 4.81 -13.62 -17.09
N GLU A 30 5.70 -14.61 -17.26
CA GLU A 30 5.60 -15.60 -18.32
C GLU A 30 4.30 -16.42 -18.24
N SER A 31 3.94 -16.85 -17.02
CA SER A 31 2.71 -17.60 -16.75
C SER A 31 1.44 -16.79 -17.05
N LEU A 32 1.45 -15.47 -16.80
CA LEU A 32 0.32 -14.59 -17.10
C LEU A 32 0.10 -14.42 -18.62
N LEU A 33 1.18 -14.45 -19.42
CA LEU A 33 1.11 -14.29 -20.88
C LEU A 33 0.77 -15.58 -21.61
N GLN A 34 1.36 -16.72 -21.19
CA GLN A 34 1.23 -18.00 -21.90
C GLN A 34 0.18 -18.93 -21.27
N GLY A 35 -0.19 -18.73 -20.01
CA GLY A 35 -1.05 -19.63 -19.25
C GLY A 35 -2.54 -19.55 -19.60
N ARG A 36 -3.27 -20.64 -19.34
CA ARG A 36 -4.73 -20.68 -19.48
C ARG A 36 -5.38 -19.83 -18.39
N LYS A 37 -5.97 -18.70 -18.78
CA LYS A 37 -6.62 -17.75 -17.86
C LYS A 37 -7.79 -18.39 -17.11
N ARG A 38 -7.66 -18.51 -15.79
CA ARG A 38 -8.71 -19.02 -14.89
C ARG A 38 -9.54 -17.87 -14.35
N TRP A 39 -10.46 -17.36 -15.19
CA TRP A 39 -11.30 -16.21 -14.86
C TRP A 39 -12.05 -16.33 -13.52
N ARG A 40 -12.55 -17.53 -13.18
CA ARG A 40 -13.23 -17.75 -11.90
C ARG A 40 -12.32 -17.42 -10.71
N GLN A 41 -11.10 -17.95 -10.70
CA GLN A 41 -10.11 -17.69 -9.64
C GLN A 41 -9.69 -16.22 -9.61
N PHE A 42 -9.57 -15.58 -10.77
CA PHE A 42 -9.26 -14.15 -10.85
C PHE A 42 -10.35 -13.29 -10.18
N PHE A 43 -11.63 -13.55 -10.44
CA PHE A 43 -12.72 -12.82 -9.79
C PHE A 43 -12.81 -13.12 -8.28
N GLU A 44 -12.60 -14.36 -7.87
CA GLU A 44 -12.51 -14.72 -6.44
C GLU A 44 -11.41 -13.90 -5.74
N GLN A 45 -10.24 -13.76 -6.37
CA GLN A 45 -9.14 -12.94 -5.84
C GLN A 45 -9.47 -11.44 -5.82
N ILE A 46 -10.18 -10.90 -6.81
CA ILE A 46 -10.63 -9.50 -6.79
C ILE A 46 -11.57 -9.25 -5.60
N VAL A 47 -12.51 -10.15 -5.33
CA VAL A 47 -13.44 -10.01 -4.20
C VAL A 47 -12.69 -10.15 -2.88
N GLU A 48 -11.81 -11.13 -2.78
CA GLU A 48 -11.01 -11.38 -1.58
C GLU A 48 -10.10 -10.20 -1.26
N ILE A 49 -9.38 -9.66 -2.24
CA ILE A 49 -8.41 -8.55 -2.04
C ILE A 49 -9.14 -7.21 -1.95
N GLY A 50 -10.09 -6.94 -2.84
CA GLY A 50 -10.77 -5.66 -2.93
C GLY A 50 -11.85 -5.50 -1.87
N TYR A 51 -12.94 -6.27 -1.99
CA TYR A 51 -14.15 -6.07 -1.18
C TYR A 51 -13.88 -6.25 0.32
N ARG A 52 -13.15 -7.31 0.71
CA ARG A 52 -12.86 -7.54 2.13
C ARG A 52 -11.90 -6.52 2.75
N SER A 53 -11.15 -5.77 1.94
CA SER A 53 -10.26 -4.70 2.43
C SER A 53 -10.94 -3.33 2.50
N GLN A 54 -12.10 -3.14 1.85
CA GLN A 54 -12.78 -1.84 1.80
C GLN A 54 -13.11 -1.29 3.17
N ALA A 55 -13.60 -2.12 4.10
CA ALA A 55 -13.98 -1.68 5.44
C ALA A 55 -12.81 -1.01 6.17
N VAL A 56 -11.62 -1.62 6.13
CA VAL A 56 -10.43 -1.09 6.79
C VAL A 56 -10.00 0.24 6.16
N VAL A 57 -9.94 0.30 4.82
CA VAL A 57 -9.52 1.52 4.11
C VAL A 57 -10.49 2.68 4.34
N VAL A 58 -11.80 2.43 4.28
CA VAL A 58 -12.83 3.46 4.48
C VAL A 58 -12.81 3.99 5.91
N ILE A 59 -12.74 3.10 6.91
CA ILE A 59 -12.71 3.50 8.31
C ILE A 59 -11.45 4.35 8.58
N THR A 60 -10.27 3.85 8.22
CA THR A 60 -9.02 4.58 8.44
C THR A 60 -9.00 5.90 7.68
N GLY A 61 -9.38 5.89 6.40
CA GLY A 61 -9.43 7.10 5.57
C GLY A 61 -10.41 8.16 6.11
N ALA A 62 -11.57 7.75 6.61
CA ALA A 62 -12.55 8.65 7.22
C ALA A 62 -12.00 9.31 8.49
N PHE A 63 -11.39 8.54 9.38
CA PHE A 63 -10.78 9.09 10.60
C PHE A 63 -9.60 10.01 10.27
N THR A 64 -8.70 9.62 9.38
CA THR A 64 -7.58 10.47 8.96
C THR A 64 -8.07 11.75 8.29
N GLY A 65 -9.09 11.66 7.44
CA GLY A 65 -9.73 12.82 6.81
C GLY A 65 -10.37 13.77 7.82
N ALA A 66 -11.10 13.25 8.81
CA ALA A 66 -11.73 14.05 9.86
C ALA A 66 -10.70 14.81 10.72
N VAL A 67 -9.59 14.13 11.07
CA VAL A 67 -8.48 14.75 11.82
C VAL A 67 -7.85 15.88 11.00
N LEU A 68 -7.57 15.65 9.72
CA LEU A 68 -6.94 16.66 8.86
C LEU A 68 -7.88 17.82 8.54
N ALA A 69 -9.18 17.57 8.36
CA ALA A 69 -10.18 18.62 8.20
C ALA A 69 -10.21 19.53 9.44
N THR A 70 -10.25 18.93 10.63
CA THR A 70 -10.27 19.67 11.90
C THR A 70 -8.97 20.47 12.08
N GLN A 71 -7.82 19.86 11.81
CA GLN A 71 -6.53 20.53 11.92
C GLN A 71 -6.38 21.69 10.92
N ALA A 72 -6.82 21.49 9.67
CA ALA A 72 -6.77 22.53 8.65
C ALA A 72 -7.67 23.71 9.01
N LEU A 73 -8.90 23.45 9.49
CA LEU A 73 -9.81 24.52 9.93
C LEU A 73 -9.19 25.39 11.01
N PHE A 74 -8.59 24.79 12.05
CA PHE A 74 -7.90 25.55 13.09
C PHE A 74 -6.71 26.34 12.55
N GLN A 75 -5.94 25.77 11.61
CA GLN A 75 -4.77 26.43 11.04
C GLN A 75 -5.15 27.64 10.17
N PHE A 76 -6.20 27.51 9.36
CA PHE A 76 -6.65 28.57 8.44
C PHE A 76 -7.55 29.62 9.09
N ALA A 77 -8.18 29.30 10.23
CA ALA A 77 -8.87 30.28 11.05
C ALA A 77 -7.91 31.35 11.61
N LEU A 78 -6.62 31.03 11.80
CA LEU A 78 -5.61 31.99 12.28
C LEU A 78 -5.22 33.07 11.25
N VAL A 79 -5.58 32.87 9.98
CA VAL A 79 -5.23 33.74 8.86
C VAL A 79 -6.48 34.23 8.10
N ASP A 80 -7.66 34.15 8.71
CA ASP A 80 -8.96 34.54 8.12
C ASP A 80 -9.26 33.85 6.76
N MET A 81 -8.75 32.64 6.54
CA MET A 81 -8.87 31.88 5.28
C MET A 81 -9.58 30.53 5.44
N GLU A 82 -10.65 30.48 6.22
CA GLU A 82 -11.34 29.23 6.58
C GLU A 82 -11.77 28.35 5.39
N THR A 83 -12.12 28.97 4.25
CA THR A 83 -12.53 28.26 3.03
C THR A 83 -11.39 27.50 2.34
N MET A 84 -10.12 27.88 2.57
CA MET A 84 -8.96 27.22 1.98
C MET A 84 -8.67 25.85 2.62
N GLY A 85 -9.07 25.64 3.88
CA GLY A 85 -8.85 24.39 4.61
C GLY A 85 -9.48 23.19 3.92
N GLY A 86 -10.73 23.31 3.46
CA GLY A 86 -11.43 22.24 2.74
C GLY A 86 -10.81 21.92 1.38
N VAL A 87 -10.35 22.93 0.65
CA VAL A 87 -9.68 22.76 -0.65
C VAL A 87 -8.37 21.99 -0.49
N ILE A 88 -7.56 22.35 0.49
CA ILE A 88 -6.26 21.71 0.71
C ILE A 88 -6.43 20.27 1.17
N VAL A 89 -7.37 20.01 2.09
CA VAL A 89 -7.63 18.66 2.59
C VAL A 89 -8.17 17.76 1.48
N SER A 90 -9.11 18.22 0.68
CA SER A 90 -9.66 17.43 -0.44
C SER A 90 -8.60 17.10 -1.49
N VAL A 91 -7.80 18.08 -1.91
CA VAL A 91 -6.70 17.88 -2.89
C VAL A 91 -5.62 16.96 -2.32
N GLY A 92 -5.20 17.15 -1.07
CA GLY A 92 -4.19 16.33 -0.41
C GLY A 92 -4.65 14.88 -0.20
N MET A 93 -5.92 14.69 0.17
CA MET A 93 -6.54 13.37 0.26
C MET A 93 -6.55 12.65 -1.08
N MET A 94 -6.94 13.33 -2.15
CA MET A 94 -7.13 12.69 -3.44
C MET A 94 -5.80 12.39 -4.16
N ARG A 95 -4.77 13.21 -3.94
CA ARG A 95 -3.47 13.07 -4.63
C ARG A 95 -2.44 12.23 -3.88
N GLU A 96 -2.37 12.36 -2.57
CA GLU A 96 -1.24 11.84 -1.78
C GLU A 96 -1.71 10.77 -0.79
N LEU A 97 -2.62 11.16 0.10
CA LEU A 97 -2.94 10.38 1.29
C LEU A 97 -3.88 9.22 0.98
N GLY A 98 -4.86 9.41 0.10
CA GLY A 98 -5.78 8.36 -0.33
C GLY A 98 -5.05 7.15 -0.93
N PRO A 99 -4.21 7.33 -1.98
CA PRO A 99 -3.42 6.24 -2.53
C PRO A 99 -2.46 5.61 -1.52
N THR A 100 -1.77 6.43 -0.72
CA THR A 100 -0.77 5.95 0.26
C THR A 100 -1.41 5.11 1.37
N ILE A 101 -2.51 5.61 1.97
CA ILE A 101 -3.24 4.88 3.02
C ILE A 101 -3.82 3.59 2.46
N THR A 102 -4.43 3.65 1.27
CA THR A 102 -4.99 2.46 0.61
C THR A 102 -3.92 1.40 0.37
N GLY A 103 -2.76 1.80 -0.18
CA GLY A 103 -1.64 0.89 -0.43
C GLY A 103 -1.08 0.26 0.84
N LEU A 104 -0.87 1.06 1.89
CA LEU A 104 -0.34 0.57 3.17
C LEU A 104 -1.32 -0.38 3.88
N MET A 105 -2.61 -0.05 3.88
CA MET A 105 -3.65 -0.91 4.49
C MET A 105 -3.83 -2.22 3.72
N LEU A 106 -3.81 -2.19 2.38
CA LEU A 106 -3.84 -3.38 1.55
C LEU A 106 -2.60 -4.25 1.78
N ALA A 107 -1.40 -3.67 1.78
CA ALA A 107 -0.17 -4.41 2.03
C ALA A 107 -0.18 -5.14 3.38
N GLY A 108 -0.69 -4.50 4.44
CA GLY A 108 -0.86 -5.13 5.74
C GLY A 108 -1.87 -6.27 5.71
N ARG A 109 -3.13 -6.00 5.35
CA ARG A 109 -4.21 -6.98 5.45
C ARG A 109 -4.05 -8.14 4.46
N VAL A 110 -3.72 -7.83 3.20
CA VAL A 110 -3.60 -8.84 2.14
C VAL A 110 -2.26 -9.55 2.25
N GLY A 111 -1.17 -8.82 2.53
CA GLY A 111 0.15 -9.42 2.72
C GLY A 111 0.15 -10.45 3.86
N SER A 112 -0.48 -10.14 5.01
CA SER A 112 -0.63 -11.10 6.11
C SER A 112 -1.57 -12.27 5.81
N SER A 113 -2.46 -12.15 4.84
CA SER A 113 -3.34 -13.26 4.44
C SER A 113 -2.70 -14.21 3.42
N MET A 114 -1.66 -13.74 2.71
CA MET A 114 -0.94 -14.49 1.68
C MET A 114 0.36 -15.11 2.20
N ALA A 115 0.95 -14.54 3.25
CA ALA A 115 2.12 -15.06 3.95
C ALA A 115 1.73 -16.18 4.92
#